data_AF-E9CUW6-F1
#
_entry.id   AF-E9CUW6-F1
#
_cell.length_a   1.000
_cell.length_b   1.000
_cell.length_c   1.000
_cell.angle_alpha   90.00
_cell.angle_beta   90.00
_cell.angle_gamma   90.00
#
_symmetry.space_group_name_H-M   'P 1'
#
loop_
_entity.id
_entity.type
_entity.pdbx_description
1 polymer ?
#
loop_
_entity_poly.entity_id
_entity_poly.type
_entity_poly.pdbx_seq_one_letter_code
_entity_poly.pdbx_strand_id
1 'polypeptide(L)'
;MKLAPVLRMASSPTITSASSLRPPLALLPPLLLYRRLLRAHRKLPQELRLLGDEYVKAEFRAHRNVDNPIHIVGFLTEWQLYAQKLEGDSWRDEKLDKAKLEKMSDQQIGQLYELMQATKDAGDKDNGDS
;
A
#
# COMPACT_ATOMS: atom_id res chain seq x y z
N MET A 1 1.00 -39.08 60.24
CA MET A 1 1.39 -38.94 58.81
C MET A 1 0.93 -37.57 58.34
N LYS A 2 1.83 -36.85 57.66
CA LYS A 2 1.73 -35.44 57.26
C LYS A 2 0.65 -35.25 56.18
N LEU A 3 0.15 -34.03 56.01
CA LEU A 3 0.08 -33.31 54.73
C LEU A 3 -0.52 -31.90 54.96
N ALA A 4 0.27 -30.87 54.67
CA ALA A 4 -0.11 -29.46 54.70
C ALA A 4 -0.67 -29.03 53.32
N PRO A 5 -1.62 -28.09 53.24
CA PRO A 5 -2.05 -27.53 51.97
C PRO A 5 -1.10 -26.41 51.53
N VAL A 6 -0.61 -26.54 50.30
CA VAL A 6 0.29 -25.61 49.62
C VAL A 6 -0.48 -24.34 49.22
N LEU A 7 0.03 -23.17 49.65
CA LEU A 7 -0.32 -21.87 49.08
C LEU A 7 0.31 -21.74 47.68
N ARG A 8 -0.49 -21.42 46.66
CA ARG A 8 0.02 -20.90 45.39
C ARG A 8 -0.71 -19.60 45.03
N MET A 9 -0.04 -18.48 45.28
CA MET A 9 -0.39 -17.17 44.71
C MET A 9 0.09 -17.15 43.25
N ALA A 10 -0.81 -16.92 42.30
CA ALA A 10 -0.46 -16.61 40.92
C ALA A 10 -0.50 -15.09 40.73
N SER A 11 0.66 -14.45 40.72
CA SER A 11 0.81 -13.06 40.27
C SER A 11 0.87 -13.06 38.73
N SER A 12 -0.11 -12.43 38.08
CA SER A 12 -0.01 -12.09 36.66
C SER A 12 0.89 -10.87 36.50
N PRO A 13 1.98 -10.90 35.71
CA PRO A 13 2.63 -9.68 35.29
C PRO A 13 1.78 -9.03 34.18
N THR A 14 1.11 -7.93 34.51
CA THR A 14 0.63 -6.97 33.52
C THR A 14 1.84 -6.28 32.89
N ILE A 15 2.32 -6.82 31.76
CA ILE A 15 3.27 -6.10 30.90
C ILE A 15 2.48 -5.06 30.12
N THR A 16 2.31 -3.88 30.71
CA THR A 16 1.88 -2.68 30.00
C THR A 16 3.10 -2.00 29.39
N SER A 17 3.26 -2.13 28.08
CA SER A 17 3.88 -1.11 27.21
C SER A 17 3.58 -1.50 25.75
N ALA A 18 2.29 -1.39 25.37
CA ALA A 18 1.79 -1.64 24.02
C ALA A 18 2.01 -0.42 23.09
N SER A 19 3.17 0.22 23.19
CA SER A 19 3.48 1.46 22.47
C SER A 19 4.89 1.42 21.92
N SER A 20 5.17 0.50 21.00
CA SER A 20 6.05 0.70 19.84
C SER A 20 6.40 -0.64 19.18
N LEU A 21 5.42 -1.40 18.70
CA LEU A 21 5.64 -2.42 17.67
C LEU A 21 4.36 -2.47 16.85
N ARG A 22 4.29 -1.70 15.76
CA ARG A 22 3.40 -2.13 14.67
C ARG A 22 3.94 -3.52 14.31
N PRO A 23 3.15 -4.60 14.45
CA PRO A 23 3.63 -5.92 14.08
C PRO A 23 4.11 -5.83 12.63
N PRO A 24 5.26 -6.45 12.28
CA PRO A 24 5.72 -6.47 10.90
C PRO A 24 4.55 -6.95 10.06
N LEU A 25 4.13 -6.08 9.14
CA LEU A 25 2.93 -6.32 8.36
C LEU A 25 3.17 -7.63 7.60
N ALA A 26 2.51 -8.71 8.03
CA ALA A 26 2.72 -10.00 7.41
C ALA A 26 2.40 -9.86 5.92
N LEU A 27 3.41 -10.13 5.07
CA LEU A 27 3.26 -10.00 3.64
C LEU A 27 2.21 -11.00 3.16
N LEU A 28 1.25 -10.51 2.39
CA LEU A 28 0.23 -11.35 1.81
C LEU A 28 0.84 -12.17 0.66
N PRO A 29 0.45 -13.46 0.54
CA PRO A 29 0.76 -14.24 -0.64
C PRO A 29 0.31 -13.54 -1.93
N PRO A 30 1.03 -13.67 -3.06
CA PRO A 30 0.77 -12.91 -4.28
C PRO A 30 -0.69 -12.97 -4.77
N LEU A 31 -1.30 -14.16 -4.78
CA LEU A 31 -2.69 -14.33 -5.24
C LEU A 31 -3.71 -13.67 -4.31
N LEU A 32 -3.43 -13.63 -3.01
CA LEU A 32 -4.30 -12.97 -2.04
C LEU A 32 -4.18 -11.44 -2.17
N LEU A 33 -2.96 -10.94 -2.34
CA LEU A 33 -2.70 -9.52 -2.56
C LEU A 33 -3.34 -9.02 -3.87
N TYR A 34 -3.18 -9.77 -4.96
CA TYR A 34 -3.80 -9.48 -6.25
C TYR A 34 -5.32 -9.33 -6.13
N ARG A 35 -5.99 -10.28 -5.48
CA ARG A 35 -7.45 -10.20 -5.26
C ARG A 35 -7.85 -9.04 -4.37
N ARG A 36 -7.03 -8.71 -3.36
CA ARG A 36 -7.28 -7.56 -2.47
C ARG A 36 -7.23 -6.25 -3.24
N LEU A 37 -6.22 -6.05 -4.09
CA LEU A 37 -6.09 -4.86 -4.95
C LEU A 37 -7.32 -4.64 -5.83
N LEU A 38 -7.74 -5.67 -6.57
CA LEU A 38 -8.92 -5.58 -7.44
C LEU A 38 -10.23 -5.34 -6.67
N ARG A 39 -10.29 -5.68 -5.38
CA ARG A 39 -11.43 -5.33 -4.52
C ARG A 39 -11.33 -3.88 -4.05
N ALA A 40 -10.15 -3.41 -3.68
CA ALA A 40 -9.91 -2.03 -3.28
C ALA A 40 -10.27 -1.05 -4.41
N HIS A 41 -9.91 -1.37 -5.66
CA HIS A 41 -10.25 -0.55 -6.84
C HIS A 41 -11.75 -0.37 -7.07
N ARG A 42 -12.62 -1.24 -6.53
CA ARG A 42 -14.07 -1.11 -6.70
C ARG A 42 -14.63 0.17 -6.06
N LYS A 43 -13.89 0.78 -5.14
CA LYS A 43 -14.23 2.05 -4.49
C LYS A 43 -13.77 3.28 -5.28
N LEU A 44 -12.97 3.09 -6.33
CA LEU A 44 -12.48 4.19 -7.16
C LEU A 44 -13.52 4.61 -8.20
N PRO A 45 -13.46 5.87 -8.67
CA PRO A 45 -14.15 6.30 -9.89
C PRO A 45 -13.89 5.35 -11.06
N GLN A 46 -14.86 5.21 -11.96
CA GLN A 46 -14.86 4.20 -13.01
C GLN A 46 -13.59 4.22 -13.86
N GLU A 47 -13.15 5.39 -14.30
CA GLU A 47 -11.97 5.55 -15.15
C GLU A 47 -10.69 5.13 -14.44
N LEU A 48 -10.50 5.60 -13.19
CA LEU A 48 -9.35 5.23 -12.36
C LEU A 48 -9.33 3.73 -12.04
N ARG A 49 -10.50 3.13 -11.84
CA ARG A 49 -10.62 1.68 -11.64
C ARG A 49 -10.19 0.90 -12.88
N LEU A 50 -10.63 1.30 -14.07
CA LEU A 50 -10.29 0.61 -15.31
C LEU A 50 -8.78 0.65 -15.55
N LEU A 51 -8.19 1.84 -15.45
CA LEU A 51 -6.74 2.04 -15.56
C LEU A 51 -5.97 1.21 -14.53
N GLY A 52 -6.38 1.28 -13.26
CA GLY A 52 -5.73 0.55 -12.17
C GLY A 52 -5.83 -0.97 -12.33
N ASP A 53 -7.00 -1.50 -12.71
CA ASP A 53 -7.22 -2.94 -12.90
C ASP A 53 -6.35 -3.49 -14.04
N GLU A 54 -6.19 -2.74 -15.13
CA GLU A 54 -5.31 -3.11 -16.24
C GLU A 54 -3.84 -3.12 -15.81
N TYR A 55 -3.40 -2.06 -15.12
CA TYR A 55 -2.03 -1.94 -14.63
C TYR A 55 -1.67 -3.06 -13.63
N VAL A 56 -2.52 -3.33 -12.63
CA VAL A 56 -2.31 -4.43 -11.67
C VAL A 56 -2.17 -5.78 -12.37
N LYS A 57 -3.02 -6.05 -13.38
CA LYS A 57 -2.94 -7.30 -14.15
C LYS A 57 -1.63 -7.43 -14.90
N ALA A 58 -1.19 -6.35 -15.57
CA ALA A 58 0.05 -6.33 -16.32
C ALA A 58 1.25 -6.57 -15.39
N GLU A 59 1.32 -5.86 -14.27
CA GLU A 59 2.43 -5.93 -13.32
C GLU A 59 2.54 -7.31 -12.67
N PHE A 60 1.44 -7.89 -12.17
CA PHE A 60 1.47 -9.23 -11.60
C PHE A 60 1.80 -10.31 -12.64
N ARG A 61 1.43 -10.11 -13.92
CA ARG A 61 1.81 -11.01 -15.00
C ARG A 61 3.30 -10.90 -15.33
N ALA A 62 3.83 -9.68 -15.40
CA ALA A 62 5.25 -9.44 -15.64
C ALA A 62 6.14 -10.03 -14.54
N HIS A 63 5.65 -10.02 -13.29
CA HIS A 63 6.38 -10.52 -12.12
C HIS A 63 6.18 -12.01 -11.83
N ARG A 64 5.48 -12.76 -12.70
CA ARG A 64 5.14 -14.18 -12.46
C ARG A 64 6.37 -15.10 -12.33
N ASN A 65 7.43 -14.80 -13.06
CA ASN A 65 8.63 -15.64 -13.18
C ASN A 65 9.85 -15.02 -12.48
N VAL A 66 9.63 -14.11 -11.53
CA VAL A 66 10.73 -13.52 -10.74
C VAL A 66 11.06 -14.47 -9.60
N ASP A 67 12.31 -14.95 -9.59
CA ASP A 67 12.77 -15.91 -8.57
C ASP A 67 13.60 -15.26 -7.45
N ASN A 68 14.11 -14.04 -7.65
CA ASN A 68 14.91 -13.35 -6.64
C ASN A 68 14.03 -12.98 -5.44
N PRO A 69 14.27 -13.55 -4.24
CA PRO A 69 13.41 -13.35 -3.08
C PRO A 69 13.35 -11.89 -2.63
N ILE A 70 14.44 -11.13 -2.80
CA ILE A 70 14.47 -9.70 -2.45
C ILE A 70 13.51 -8.90 -3.34
N HIS A 71 13.48 -9.21 -4.63
CA HIS A 71 12.59 -8.54 -5.57
C HIS A 71 11.13 -8.91 -5.31
N ILE A 72 10.84 -10.18 -5.01
CA ILE A 72 9.50 -10.63 -4.63
C ILE A 72 9.02 -9.91 -3.36
N VAL A 73 9.87 -9.85 -2.33
CA VAL A 73 9.56 -9.17 -1.07
C VAL A 73 9.30 -7.68 -1.30
N GLY A 74 10.16 -7.00 -2.08
CA GLY A 74 9.98 -5.59 -2.44
C GLY A 74 8.65 -5.36 -3.17
N PHE A 75 8.37 -6.17 -4.18
CA PHE A 75 7.12 -6.13 -4.94
C PHE A 75 5.89 -6.28 -4.02
N LEU A 76 5.85 -7.33 -3.21
CA LEU A 76 4.71 -7.57 -2.32
C LEU A 76 4.55 -6.46 -1.27
N THR A 77 5.65 -5.91 -0.76
CA THR A 77 5.63 -4.82 0.22
C THR A 77 4.99 -3.57 -0.36
N GLU A 78 5.47 -3.11 -1.52
CA GLU A 78 4.95 -1.90 -2.17
C GLU A 78 3.46 -2.03 -2.55
N TRP A 79 3.07 -3.17 -3.14
CA TRP A 79 1.68 -3.43 -3.51
C TRP A 79 0.75 -3.55 -2.30
N GLN A 80 1.26 -4.06 -1.18
CA GLN A 80 0.49 -4.13 0.06
C GLN A 80 0.31 -2.76 0.70
N LEU A 81 1.34 -1.90 0.68
CA LEU A 81 1.22 -0.51 1.11
C LEU A 81 0.24 0.27 0.22
N TYR A 82 0.30 0.07 -1.10
CA TYR A 82 -0.65 0.67 -2.03
C TYR A 82 -2.10 0.25 -1.74
N ALA A 83 -2.35 -1.05 -1.53
CA ALA A 83 -3.68 -1.54 -1.16
C ALA A 83 -4.20 -0.91 0.14
N GLN A 84 -3.34 -0.73 1.15
CA GLN A 84 -3.72 -0.07 2.41
C GLN A 84 -4.10 1.40 2.21
N LYS A 85 -3.34 2.13 1.39
CA LYS A 85 -3.63 3.53 1.05
C LYS A 85 -4.97 3.68 0.33
N LEU A 86 -5.24 2.78 -0.63
CA LEU A 86 -6.52 2.72 -1.33
C LEU A 86 -7.70 2.48 -0.37
N GLU A 87 -7.54 1.54 0.56
CA GLU A 87 -8.61 1.17 1.48
C GLU A 87 -8.89 2.25 2.55
N GLY A 88 -7.86 3.01 2.94
CA GLY A 88 -7.94 4.09 3.92
C GLY A 88 -8.31 5.46 3.35
N ASP A 89 -8.61 5.55 2.04
CA ASP A 89 -8.89 6.80 1.32
C ASP A 89 -7.81 7.89 1.41
N SER A 90 -6.66 7.58 2.03
CA SER A 90 -5.54 8.50 2.24
C SER A 90 -4.82 8.89 0.95
N TRP A 91 -5.15 8.22 -0.17
CA TRP A 91 -4.56 8.46 -1.47
C TRP A 91 -4.99 9.79 -2.11
N ARG A 92 -6.15 10.34 -1.72
CA ARG A 92 -6.71 11.56 -2.34
C ARG A 92 -5.91 12.83 -2.03
N ASP A 93 -5.42 12.95 -0.79
CA ASP A 93 -4.74 14.15 -0.31
C ASP A 93 -3.22 13.96 -0.15
N GLU A 94 -2.68 12.84 -0.63
CA GLU A 94 -1.26 12.53 -0.50
C GLU A 94 -0.44 13.40 -1.46
N LYS A 95 0.50 14.16 -0.91
CA LYS A 95 1.47 14.92 -1.70
C LYS A 95 2.67 14.05 -2.04
N LEU A 96 3.24 14.29 -3.21
CA LEU A 96 4.52 13.71 -3.59
C LEU A 96 5.59 14.07 -2.55
N ASP A 97 6.26 13.03 -2.05
CA ASP A 97 7.36 13.17 -1.11
C ASP A 97 8.53 13.88 -1.78
N LYS A 98 9.02 14.96 -1.16
CA LYS A 98 10.14 15.76 -1.66
C LYS A 98 11.41 14.92 -1.80
N ALA A 99 11.62 13.98 -0.88
CA ALA A 99 12.79 13.09 -0.94
C ALA A 99 12.74 12.12 -2.12
N LYS A 100 11.55 11.82 -2.67
CA LYS A 100 11.43 11.07 -3.93
C LYS A 100 11.75 11.94 -5.13
N LEU A 101 11.29 13.20 -5.13
CA LEU A 101 11.56 14.15 -6.20
C LEU A 101 13.07 14.39 -6.38
N GLU A 102 13.80 14.56 -5.28
CA GLU A 102 15.25 14.77 -5.29
C GLU A 102 16.06 13.58 -5.85
N LYS A 103 15.47 12.37 -5.84
CA LYS A 103 16.09 11.15 -6.36
C LYS A 103 15.74 10.86 -7.82
N MET A 104 14.83 11.62 -8.41
CA MET A 104 14.45 11.47 -9.82
C MET A 104 15.50 12.10 -10.72
N SER A 105 15.68 11.53 -11.92
CA SER A 105 16.49 12.17 -12.95
C SER A 105 15.78 13.39 -13.56
N ASP A 106 16.55 14.29 -14.18
CA ASP A 106 15.99 15.47 -14.86
C ASP A 106 14.92 15.08 -15.90
N GLN A 107 15.10 13.96 -16.59
CA GLN A 107 14.13 13.43 -17.55
C GLN A 107 12.82 12.99 -16.85
N GLN A 108 12.92 12.29 -15.72
CA GLN A 108 11.75 11.87 -14.95
C GLN A 108 10.99 13.06 -14.38
N ILE A 109 11.72 14.10 -13.95
CA ILE A 109 11.13 15.36 -13.48
C ILE A 109 10.41 16.07 -14.63
N GLY A 110 11.01 16.11 -15.83
CA GLY A 110 10.38 16.66 -17.03
C GLY A 110 9.06 15.95 -17.37
N GLN A 111 9.07 14.62 -17.40
CA GLN A 111 7.86 13.81 -17.66
C GLN A 111 6.76 14.04 -16.60
N LEU A 112 7.15 14.14 -15.33
CA LEU A 112 6.21 14.42 -14.25
C LEU A 112 5.57 15.80 -14.41
N TYR A 113 6.35 16.80 -14.85
CA TYR A 113 5.84 18.15 -15.11
C TYR A 113 4.86 18.16 -16.29
N GLU A 114 5.18 17.48 -17.39
CA GLU A 114 4.27 17.34 -18.54
C GLU A 114 2.94 16.70 -18.14
N LEU A 115 2.99 15.62 -17.34
CA LEU A 115 1.80 14.96 -16.81
C LEU A 115 0.95 15.90 -15.94
N MET A 116 1.60 16.70 -15.09
CA MET A 116 0.91 17.69 -14.24
C MET A 116 0.15 18.70 -15.10
N GLN A 117 0.77 19.21 -16.17
CA GLN A 117 0.12 20.19 -17.06
C GLN A 117 -1.05 19.58 -17.82
N ALA A 118 -0.87 18.38 -18.39
CA ALA A 118 -1.95 17.68 -19.09
C ALA A 118 -3.18 17.42 -18.20
N THR A 119 -2.96 17.14 -16.90
CA THR A 119 -4.05 16.90 -15.95
C THR A 119 -4.79 18.18 -15.58
N LYS A 120 -4.09 19.32 -15.46
CA LYS A 120 -4.72 20.64 -15.24
C LYS A 120 -5.58 21.05 -16.42
N ASP A 121 -5.06 20.89 -17.64
CA ASP A 121 -5.77 21.23 -18.86
C ASP A 121 -7.05 20.38 -19.04
N ALA A 122 -7.04 19.13 -18.57
CA ALA A 122 -8.22 18.27 -18.56
C ALA A 122 -9.26 18.72 -17.53
N GLY A 123 -8.83 19.13 -16.33
CA GLY A 123 -9.73 19.63 -15.28
C GLY A 123 -10.39 20.99 -15.60
N ASP A 124 -9.70 21.86 -16.33
CA ASP A 124 -10.26 23.15 -16.76
C ASP A 124 -11.34 23.00 -17.85
N LYS A 125 -11.22 21.98 -18.72
CA LYS A 125 -12.20 21.70 -19.78
C LYS A 125 -13.51 21.14 -19.24
N ASP A 126 -13.47 20.39 -18.15
CA ASP A 126 -14.67 19.79 -17.52
C ASP A 126 -15.52 20.84 -16.77
N ASN A 127 -14.90 21.93 -16.28
CA ASN A 127 -15.59 23.02 -15.59
C ASN A 127 -16.16 24.11 -16.51
N GLY A 128 -15.91 24.04 -17.82
CA GLY A 128 -16.31 25.06 -18.81
C GLY A 128 -17.59 24.78 -19.60
N ASP A 129 -18.24 23.62 -19.40
CA ASP A 129 -19.42 23.18 -20.16
C ASP A 129 -20.64 22.86 -19.27
N SER A 130 -20.78 23.58 -18.14
CA SER A 130 -21.99 23.55 -17.28
C SER A 130 -22.75 24.87 -17.34
#